data_AF-C6SCI4-F1
#
_entry.id   AF-C6SCI4-F1
#
_cell.length_a   1.000
_cell.length_b   1.000
_cell.length_c   1.000
_cell.angle_alpha   90.00
_cell.angle_beta   90.00
_cell.angle_gamma   90.00
#
_symmetry.space_group_name_H-M   'P 1'
#
loop_
_entity.id
_entity.type
_entity.pdbx_description
1 polymer ?
#
loop_
_entity_poly.entity_id
_entity_poly.type
_entity_poly.pdbx_seq_one_letter_code
_entity_poly.pdbx_strand_id
1 'polypeptide(L)'
;MRIPLLAPDNYAFPDPTYALARCDGLVGVSGDLDAGRLLEAYRNGVFPWFSRDGWFFWYAVGPRAVIVPERLHVPRSLAKTLRNGSYRVAVNGCFAEVVAHCAAAARPNQDGTWIAPEFQTAYLKLHEMGHAHFVRVPLSRC
;
A
#
# COMPACT_ATOMS: atom_id res chain seq x y z
N MET A 1 12.27 20.59 -13.23
CA MET A 1 11.08 19.74 -12.99
C MET A 1 10.30 20.35 -11.82
N ARG A 2 9.01 20.66 -11.99
CA ARG A 2 8.18 21.26 -10.94
C ARG A 2 7.25 20.17 -10.41
N ILE A 3 7.64 19.52 -9.32
CA ILE A 3 6.80 18.52 -8.64
C ILE A 3 5.71 19.30 -7.87
N PRO A 4 4.42 19.00 -8.08
CA PRO A 4 3.34 19.66 -7.35
C PRO A 4 3.42 19.40 -5.84
N LEU A 5 3.29 20.47 -5.05
CA LEU A 5 2.99 20.38 -3.63
C LEU A 5 1.47 20.30 -3.48
N LEU A 6 0.98 19.20 -2.92
CA LEU A 6 -0.43 18.97 -2.66
C LEU A 6 -0.80 19.64 -1.34
N ALA A 7 -1.73 20.60 -1.39
CA ALA A 7 -2.15 21.37 -0.23
C ALA A 7 -2.97 20.52 0.75
N PRO A 8 -2.84 20.74 2.08
CA PRO A 8 -3.71 20.09 3.06
C PRO A 8 -5.18 20.43 2.78
N ASP A 9 -6.09 19.54 3.18
CA ASP A 9 -7.56 19.65 3.01
C ASP A 9 -8.05 19.81 1.55
N ASN A 10 -7.15 19.74 0.57
CA ASN A 10 -7.45 19.59 -0.84
C ASN A 10 -6.90 18.26 -1.34
N TYR A 11 -7.80 17.31 -1.56
CA TYR A 11 -7.44 15.95 -1.97
C TYR A 11 -7.29 15.78 -3.48
N ALA A 12 -7.50 16.83 -4.29
CA ALA A 12 -7.37 16.74 -5.73
C ALA A 12 -5.94 16.37 -6.16
N PHE A 13 -5.83 15.35 -7.01
CA PHE A 13 -4.58 14.97 -7.65
C PHE A 13 -4.50 15.54 -9.06
N PRO A 14 -3.31 16.00 -9.50
CA PRO A 14 -3.04 16.23 -10.92
C PRO A 14 -3.27 14.96 -11.75
N ASP A 15 -3.59 15.13 -13.03
CA ASP A 15 -3.69 14.02 -13.97
C ASP A 15 -2.38 13.21 -13.99
N PRO A 16 -2.39 11.91 -13.63
CA PRO A 16 -1.20 11.09 -13.57
C PRO A 16 -0.53 10.87 -14.92
N THR A 17 -1.22 11.11 -16.05
CA THR A 17 -0.66 10.97 -17.41
C THR A 17 0.60 11.80 -17.60
N TYR A 18 0.61 13.04 -17.10
CA TYR A 18 1.79 13.89 -17.17
C TYR A 18 2.95 13.33 -16.34
N ALA A 19 2.67 12.90 -15.11
CA ALA A 19 3.66 12.33 -14.22
C ALA A 19 4.31 11.06 -14.80
N LEU A 20 3.50 10.19 -15.40
CA LEU A 20 3.97 8.99 -16.10
C LEU A 20 4.88 9.32 -17.28
N ALA A 21 4.54 10.37 -18.05
CA ALA A 21 5.30 10.73 -19.24
C ALA A 21 6.59 11.52 -18.94
N ARG A 22 6.65 12.25 -17.82
CA ARG A 22 7.66 13.30 -17.60
C ARG A 22 8.32 13.32 -16.22
N CYS A 23 7.83 12.55 -15.26
CA CYS A 23 8.30 12.60 -13.86
C CYS A 23 8.51 11.20 -13.26
N ASP A 24 8.72 10.18 -14.09
CA ASP A 24 8.87 8.77 -13.67
C ASP A 24 7.75 8.33 -12.72
N GLY A 25 6.53 8.83 -12.98
CA GLY A 25 5.34 8.53 -12.19
C GLY A 25 5.14 9.38 -10.94
N LEU A 26 6.07 10.27 -10.56
CA LEU A 26 5.91 11.14 -9.40
C LEU A 26 4.85 12.22 -9.66
N VAL A 27 3.67 12.06 -9.04
CA VAL A 27 2.50 12.93 -9.21
C VAL A 27 2.59 14.18 -8.36
N GLY A 28 3.11 14.06 -7.15
CA GLY A 28 3.22 15.17 -6.21
C GLY A 28 3.76 14.75 -4.85
N VAL A 29 3.90 15.73 -3.96
CA VAL A 29 4.31 15.54 -2.56
C VAL A 29 3.31 16.21 -1.63
N SER A 30 3.06 15.64 -0.45
CA SER A 30 2.24 16.25 0.60
C SER A 30 2.96 16.21 1.95
N GLY A 31 2.61 17.14 2.85
CA GLY A 31 3.07 17.11 4.25
C GLY A 31 2.20 16.23 5.15
N ASP A 32 1.06 15.77 4.65
CA ASP A 32 0.08 14.93 5.34
C ASP A 32 -0.13 13.60 4.62
N LEU A 33 -0.50 12.56 5.38
CA LEU A 33 -0.95 11.27 4.87
C LEU A 33 -2.36 10.99 5.40
N ASP A 34 -3.31 11.83 5.02
CA ASP A 34 -4.69 11.73 5.49
C ASP A 34 -5.50 10.62 4.77
N ALA A 35 -6.48 10.07 5.48
CA ALA A 35 -7.37 9.02 4.95
C ALA A 35 -8.19 9.49 3.74
N GLY A 36 -8.69 10.74 3.75
CA GLY A 36 -9.41 11.31 2.60
C GLY A 36 -8.51 11.44 1.38
N ARG A 37 -7.27 11.89 1.57
CA ARG A 37 -6.27 11.94 0.49
C ARG A 37 -5.93 10.56 -0.06
N LEU A 38 -5.75 9.57 0.80
CA LEU A 38 -5.51 8.18 0.37
C LEU A 38 -6.65 7.66 -0.51
N LEU A 39 -7.90 7.84 -0.10
CA LEU A 39 -9.06 7.42 -0.88
C LEU A 39 -9.09 8.08 -2.26
N GLU A 40 -8.84 9.38 -2.31
CA GLU A 40 -8.80 10.11 -3.58
C GLU A 40 -7.63 9.66 -4.47
N ALA A 41 -6.46 9.40 -3.88
CA ALA A 41 -5.32 8.87 -4.61
C ALA A 41 -5.66 7.52 -5.27
N TYR A 42 -6.19 6.58 -4.50
CA TYR A 42 -6.54 5.25 -5.01
C TYR A 42 -7.61 5.30 -6.12
N ARG A 43 -8.58 6.21 -6.03
CA ARG A 43 -9.58 6.45 -7.08
C ARG A 43 -8.97 6.94 -8.39
N ASN A 44 -7.88 7.69 -8.31
CA ASN A 44 -7.15 8.22 -9.46
C ASN A 44 -5.98 7.32 -9.91
N GLY A 45 -5.85 6.10 -9.37
CA GLY A 45 -4.75 5.19 -9.69
C GLY A 45 -3.39 5.61 -9.12
N VAL A 46 -3.39 6.58 -8.21
CA VAL A 46 -2.22 7.10 -7.48
C VAL A 46 -2.09 6.37 -6.14
N PHE A 47 -0.87 6.19 -5.65
CA PHE A 47 -0.60 5.60 -4.34
C PHE A 47 0.59 6.29 -3.68
N PRO A 48 0.61 6.42 -2.35
CA PRO A 48 1.80 6.87 -1.64
C PRO A 48 2.81 5.72 -1.62
N TRP A 49 4.10 6.04 -1.74
CA TRP A 49 5.12 5.00 -1.75
C TRP A 49 6.07 5.09 -0.56
N PHE A 50 6.64 6.25 -0.27
CA PHE A 50 7.53 6.42 0.88
C PHE A 50 7.41 7.83 1.43
N SER A 51 7.96 8.03 2.61
CA SER A 51 8.17 9.35 3.20
C SER A 51 9.65 9.65 3.36
N ARG A 52 10.01 10.94 3.26
CA ARG A 52 11.36 11.44 3.53
C ARG A 52 11.28 12.89 3.97
N ASP A 53 12.01 13.25 5.02
CA ASP A 53 12.10 14.62 5.55
C ASP A 53 10.72 15.26 5.84
N GLY A 54 9.77 14.45 6.34
CA GLY A 54 8.40 14.89 6.63
C GLY A 54 7.47 15.00 5.41
N TRP A 55 7.92 14.60 4.21
CA TRP A 55 7.12 14.61 3.00
C TRP A 55 6.69 13.21 2.58
N PHE A 56 5.46 13.06 2.11
CA PHE A 56 4.93 11.84 1.50
C PHE A 56 4.93 11.97 -0.02
N PHE A 57 5.44 10.95 -0.71
CA PHE A 57 5.60 10.95 -2.16
C PHE A 57 4.53 10.10 -2.83
N TRP A 58 3.81 10.69 -3.78
CA TRP A 58 2.66 10.09 -4.45
C TRP A 58 2.98 9.72 -5.89
N TYR A 59 2.74 8.47 -6.24
CA TYR A 59 3.12 7.89 -7.52
C TYR A 59 1.95 7.32 -8.29
N ALA A 60 2.03 7.45 -9.60
CA ALA A 60 1.37 6.58 -10.56
C ALA A 60 2.44 5.72 -11.23
N VAL A 61 2.08 4.52 -11.70
CA VAL A 61 3.00 3.67 -12.46
C VAL A 61 2.32 3.15 -13.71
N GLY A 62 3.07 3.16 -14.81
CA GLY A 62 2.63 2.77 -16.14
C GLY A 62 3.80 2.12 -16.89
N PRO A 63 3.65 0.91 -17.44
CA PRO A 63 2.51 -0.01 -17.30
C PRO A 63 2.28 -0.46 -15.84
N ARG A 64 1.01 -0.65 -15.46
CA ARG A 64 0.63 -1.06 -14.08
C ARG A 64 0.65 -2.57 -13.95
N ALA A 65 1.38 -3.09 -12.98
CA ALA A 65 1.31 -4.50 -12.60
C ALA A 65 -0.07 -4.80 -11.98
N VAL A 66 -0.76 -5.80 -12.53
CA VAL A 66 -2.06 -6.28 -12.03
C VAL A 66 -2.06 -7.80 -11.95
N ILE A 67 -2.77 -8.35 -10.96
CA ILE A 67 -3.03 -9.78 -10.84
C ILE A 67 -4.51 -10.00 -11.11
N VAL A 68 -4.82 -10.74 -12.16
CA VAL A 68 -6.20 -11.16 -12.47
C VAL A 68 -6.48 -12.43 -11.66
N PRO A 69 -7.44 -12.44 -10.70
CA PRO A 69 -7.65 -13.56 -9.78
C PRO A 69 -7.83 -14.92 -10.49
N GLU A 70 -8.59 -14.94 -11.58
CA GLU A 70 -8.88 -16.15 -12.36
C GLU A 70 -7.66 -16.70 -13.10
N ARG A 71 -6.61 -15.89 -13.26
CA ARG A 71 -5.36 -16.23 -13.94
C ARG A 71 -4.21 -16.47 -12.98
N LEU A 72 -4.47 -16.51 -11.67
CA LEU A 72 -3.43 -16.74 -10.68
C LEU A 72 -2.79 -18.11 -10.88
N HIS A 73 -1.49 -18.12 -11.20
CA HIS A 73 -0.73 -19.36 -11.32
C HIS A 73 -0.34 -19.88 -9.93
N VAL A 74 -0.84 -21.06 -9.57
CA VAL A 74 -0.47 -21.77 -8.33
C VAL A 74 0.39 -22.99 -8.69
N PRO A 75 1.71 -22.96 -8.43
CA PRO A 75 2.59 -24.09 -8.71
C PRO A 75 2.15 -25.36 -7.98
N ARG A 76 2.42 -26.53 -8.57
CA ARG A 76 2.01 -27.85 -8.03
C ARG A 76 2.49 -28.08 -6.59
N SER A 77 3.70 -27.60 -6.26
CA SER A 77 4.26 -27.68 -4.90
C SER A 77 3.45 -26.86 -3.90
N LEU A 78 3.12 -25.61 -4.24
CA LEU A 78 2.28 -24.75 -3.41
C LEU A 78 0.87 -25.35 -3.26
N ALA A 79 0.26 -25.83 -4.35
CA ALA A 79 -1.05 -26.47 -4.28
C ALA A 79 -1.05 -27.70 -3.36
N LYS A 80 0.05 -28.47 -3.32
CA LYS A 80 0.21 -29.59 -2.38
C LYS A 80 0.32 -29.11 -0.93
N THR A 81 1.11 -28.08 -0.67
CA THR A 81 1.23 -27.46 0.66
C THR A 81 -0.12 -26.92 1.13
N LEU A 82 -0.86 -26.25 0.26
CA LEU A 82 -2.18 -25.69 0.57
C LEU A 82 -3.19 -26.79 0.94
N ARG A 83 -3.22 -27.92 0.22
CA ARG A 83 -4.13 -29.03 0.55
C ARG A 83 -3.77 -29.77 1.85
N ASN A 84 -2.49 -29.84 2.20
CA ASN A 84 -1.99 -30.72 3.26
C ASN A 84 -1.56 -29.96 4.53
N GLY A 85 -1.50 -28.64 4.49
CA GLY A 85 -1.06 -27.81 5.60
C GLY A 85 -2.20 -27.46 6.55
N SER A 86 -1.92 -27.44 7.85
CA SER A 86 -2.82 -26.91 8.87
C SER A 86 -2.61 -25.40 9.00
N TYR A 87 -3.16 -24.62 8.07
CA TYR A 87 -3.21 -23.16 8.19
C TYR A 87 -4.65 -22.68 8.21
N ARG A 88 -4.86 -21.52 8.82
CA ARG A 88 -6.14 -20.81 8.79
C ARG A 88 -5.93 -19.50 8.04
N VAL A 89 -6.95 -19.04 7.34
CA VAL A 89 -6.96 -17.72 6.74
C VAL A 89 -8.05 -16.92 7.44
N ALA A 90 -7.70 -15.73 7.91
CA ALA A 90 -8.65 -14.80 8.50
C ALA A 90 -8.60 -13.49 7.72
N VAL A 91 -9.77 -12.85 7.58
CA VAL A 91 -9.92 -11.54 6.96
C VAL A 91 -10.34 -10.57 8.05
N ASN A 92 -9.63 -9.45 8.14
CA ASN A 92 -9.79 -8.43 9.16
C ASN A 92 -9.54 -8.94 10.60
N GLY A 93 -9.03 -8.07 11.47
CA GLY A 93 -8.58 -8.42 12.82
C GLY A 93 -7.06 -8.45 12.95
N CYS A 94 -6.58 -7.99 14.11
CA CYS A 94 -5.16 -7.77 14.37
C CYS A 94 -4.45 -6.94 13.27
N PHE A 95 -5.13 -5.89 12.76
CA PHE A 95 -4.55 -4.97 11.75
C PHE A 95 -3.15 -4.52 12.15
N ALA A 96 -3.01 -4.01 13.38
CA ALA A 96 -1.75 -3.42 13.85
C ALA A 96 -0.61 -4.44 13.84
N GLU A 97 -0.91 -5.69 14.22
CA GLU A 97 0.05 -6.80 14.20
C GLU A 97 0.47 -7.13 12.76
N VAL A 98 -0.49 -7.26 11.84
CA VAL A 98 -0.22 -7.57 10.42
C VAL A 98 0.66 -6.50 9.79
N VAL A 99 0.29 -5.24 9.95
CA VAL A 99 1.04 -4.12 9.36
C VAL A 99 2.41 -3.96 10.01
N ALA A 100 2.53 -4.14 11.33
CA ALA A 100 3.82 -4.13 12.02
C ALA A 100 4.75 -5.24 11.51
N HIS A 101 4.24 -6.46 11.30
CA HIS A 101 5.01 -7.54 10.70
C HIS A 101 5.43 -7.23 9.26
N CYS A 102 4.54 -6.63 8.45
CA CYS A 102 4.90 -6.17 7.12
C CYS A 102 5.98 -5.08 7.15
N ALA A 103 5.93 -4.18 8.12
CA ALA A 103 6.87 -3.08 8.28
C ALA A 103 8.27 -3.58 8.70
N ALA A 104 8.32 -4.60 9.57
CA ALA A 104 9.55 -5.20 10.09
C ALA A 104 10.12 -6.33 9.21
N ALA A 105 9.45 -6.70 8.11
CA ALA A 105 9.89 -7.78 7.24
C ALA A 105 11.25 -7.47 6.60
N ALA A 106 12.24 -8.34 6.86
CA ALA A 106 13.56 -8.25 6.25
C ALA A 106 13.46 -8.42 4.72
N ARG A 107 14.10 -7.50 3.98
CA ARG A 107 14.15 -7.53 2.52
C ARG A 107 15.61 -7.55 2.08
N PRO A 108 16.03 -8.53 1.26
CA PRO A 108 17.41 -8.56 0.76
C PRO A 108 17.77 -7.23 0.09
N ASN A 109 18.91 -6.65 0.48
CA ASN A 109 19.43 -5.40 -0.05
C ASN A 109 18.56 -4.15 0.25
N GLN A 110 17.77 -4.15 1.33
CA GLN A 110 17.01 -2.97 1.78
C GLN A 110 17.11 -2.82 3.30
N ASP A 111 17.34 -1.61 3.77
CA ASP A 111 17.34 -1.25 5.20
C ASP A 111 15.90 -1.04 5.70
N GLY A 112 15.13 -2.13 5.70
CA GLY A 112 13.73 -2.14 6.12
C GLY A 112 12.74 -1.89 4.98
N THR A 113 11.57 -1.34 5.33
CA THR A 113 10.46 -1.13 4.39
C THR A 113 10.01 0.33 4.41
N TRP A 114 9.23 0.72 3.40
CA TRP A 114 8.63 2.05 3.31
C TRP A 114 7.47 2.30 4.29
N ILE A 115 7.09 1.30 5.07
CA ILE A 115 5.90 1.30 5.93
C ILE A 115 6.23 1.99 7.27
N ALA A 116 6.58 3.28 7.20
CA ALA A 116 6.86 4.12 8.35
C ALA A 116 5.61 4.25 9.27
N PRO A 117 5.78 4.64 10.56
CA PRO A 117 4.67 4.72 11.52
C PRO A 117 3.44 5.47 11.01
N GLU A 118 3.64 6.55 10.27
CA GLU A 118 2.57 7.37 9.69
C GLU A 118 1.73 6.59 8.67
N PHE A 119 2.35 5.71 7.87
CA PHE A 119 1.63 4.80 6.99
C PHE A 119 0.81 3.79 7.78
N GLN A 120 1.36 3.26 8.88
CA GLN A 120 0.62 2.30 9.71
C GLN A 120 -0.63 2.95 10.30
N THR A 121 -0.50 4.17 10.83
CA THR A 121 -1.61 4.95 11.36
C THR A 121 -2.64 5.30 10.29
N ALA A 122 -2.20 5.78 9.11
CA ALA A 122 -3.12 6.19 8.06
C ALA A 122 -3.93 5.02 7.49
N TYR A 123 -3.28 3.86 7.28
CA TYR A 123 -3.97 2.66 6.81
C TYR A 123 -4.85 2.03 7.89
N LEU A 124 -4.49 2.16 9.17
CA LEU A 124 -5.38 1.77 10.28
C LEU A 124 -6.64 2.62 10.22
N LYS A 125 -6.52 3.92 9.95
CA LYS A 125 -7.68 4.80 9.81
C LYS A 125 -8.58 4.38 8.66
N LEU A 126 -7.99 4.05 7.50
CA LEU A 126 -8.76 3.49 6.38
C LEU A 126 -9.46 2.17 6.75
N HIS A 127 -8.83 1.33 7.57
CA HIS A 127 -9.44 0.10 8.05
C HIS A 127 -10.64 0.37 8.95
N GLU A 128 -10.52 1.28 9.91
CA GLU A 128 -11.62 1.73 10.78
C GLU A 128 -12.80 2.29 9.98
N MET A 129 -12.51 2.96 8.86
CA MET A 129 -13.53 3.48 7.93
C MET A 129 -14.11 2.42 6.99
N GLY A 130 -13.62 1.17 7.02
CA GLY A 130 -14.09 0.07 6.18
C GLY A 130 -13.54 0.06 4.76
N HIS A 131 -12.49 0.83 4.46
CA HIS A 131 -11.89 0.94 3.12
C HIS A 131 -10.61 0.12 2.94
N ALA A 132 -9.92 -0.23 4.03
CA ALA A 132 -8.75 -1.11 3.97
C ALA A 132 -9.05 -2.46 4.62
N HIS A 133 -8.62 -3.53 3.96
CA HIS A 133 -8.81 -4.91 4.40
C HIS A 133 -7.48 -5.66 4.44
N PHE A 134 -7.40 -6.60 5.37
CA PHE A 134 -6.16 -7.34 5.64
C PHE A 134 -6.46 -8.81 5.71
N VAL A 135 -5.57 -9.60 5.12
CA VAL A 135 -5.61 -11.06 5.16
C VAL A 135 -4.43 -11.52 6.00
N ARG A 136 -4.69 -12.39 6.97
CA ARG A 136 -3.65 -12.98 7.81
C ARG A 136 -3.73 -14.50 7.82
N VAL A 137 -2.58 -15.13 8.01
CA VAL A 137 -2.43 -16.57 8.23
C VAL A 137 -1.90 -16.77 9.66
N PRO A 138 -2.78 -16.88 10.67
CA PRO A 138 -2.35 -16.92 12.06
C PRO A 138 -1.77 -18.29 12.45
N LEU A 139 -0.73 -18.25 13.30
CA LEU A 139 -0.24 -19.42 14.04
C LEU A 139 -0.94 -19.58 15.42
N SER A 140 -1.58 -18.51 15.94
CA SER A 140 -2.35 -18.46 17.21
C SER A 140 -3.48 -17.40 17.16
N ARG A 141 -4.35 -17.34 18.18
CA ARG A 141 -5.38 -16.28 18.26
C ARG A 141 -4.75 -14.93 18.62
N CYS A 142 -5.39 -13.85 18.14
CA CYS A 142 -5.36 -12.55 18.83
C CYS A 142 -5.93 -12.77 20.25
#